data_AF-A0A943P8G9-F1
#
_entry.id   AF-A0A943P8G9-F1
#
_cell.length_a   1.000
_cell.length_b   1.000
_cell.length_c   1.000
_cell.angle_alpha   90.00
_cell.angle_beta   90.00
_cell.angle_gamma   90.00
#
_symmetry.space_group_name_H-M   'P 1'
#
loop_
_entity.id
_entity.type
_entity.pdbx_description
1 polymer ?
#
loop_
_entity_poly.entity_id
_entity_poly.type
_entity_poly.pdbx_seq_one_letter_code
_entity_poly.pdbx_strand_id
1 'polypeptide(L)'
;MAAFTSKDVMDLRARTGAGMMDCKKALTEADGDMDKAVTILREKGAATAAKKAGRVAAEGIVESYIHMGGKIGVLVEVNCETDFVAKSDDFKNFAHDVALQIASMKPTCVAIEDLDAKAVELEREIYKNQALAEPKPKPLNIIEKMVDGRIQKYYKEVCLLEQDFFKDPGKTIKQYQTEVTAKVGEKVAIRRFVRYEMGEGIEKRKDDYLGEISENLAKMQQNG
;
A
#
# COMPACT_ATOMS: atom_id res chain seq x y z
N MET A 1 -17.18 29.46 26.50
CA MET A 1 -15.94 29.70 25.74
C MET A 1 -15.61 28.38 25.05
N ALA A 2 -15.30 28.38 23.75
CA ALA A 2 -14.86 27.13 23.11
C ALA A 2 -13.54 26.67 23.76
N ALA A 3 -13.36 25.36 23.97
CA ALA A 3 -12.17 24.78 24.58
C ALA A 3 -10.90 24.87 23.69
N PHE A 4 -10.98 25.53 22.53
CA PHE A 4 -9.92 25.66 21.54
C PHE A 4 -10.00 27.01 20.83
N THR A 5 -8.90 27.40 20.19
CA THR A 5 -8.72 28.67 19.48
C THR A 5 -8.81 28.48 17.96
N SER A 6 -8.93 29.58 17.22
CA SER A 6 -8.84 29.56 15.75
C SER A 6 -7.48 29.02 15.26
N LYS A 7 -6.41 29.20 16.04
CA LYS A 7 -5.10 28.65 15.73
C LYS A 7 -5.11 27.13 15.79
N ASP A 8 -5.75 26.56 16.80
CA ASP A 8 -5.85 25.09 16.95
C ASP A 8 -6.61 24.46 15.77
N VAL A 9 -7.64 25.15 15.26
CA VAL A 9 -8.34 24.72 14.02
C VAL A 9 -7.40 24.74 12.81
N MET A 10 -6.59 25.79 12.67
CA MET A 10 -5.61 25.90 11.58
C MET A 10 -4.52 24.82 11.69
N ASP A 11 -4.03 24.55 12.90
CA ASP A 11 -3.03 23.53 13.17
C ASP A 11 -3.57 22.13 12.90
N LEU A 12 -4.81 21.84 13.30
CA LEU A 12 -5.47 20.57 12.98
C LEU A 12 -5.67 20.39 11.47
N ARG A 13 -6.06 21.46 10.76
CA ARG A 13 -6.17 21.45 9.30
C ARG A 13 -4.81 21.20 8.64
N ALA A 14 -3.74 21.82 9.14
CA ALA A 14 -2.40 21.60 8.60
C ALA A 14 -1.94 20.14 8.81
N ARG A 15 -2.24 19.55 9.97
CA ARG A 15 -1.90 18.15 10.30
C ARG A 15 -2.70 17.13 9.48
N THR A 16 -3.98 17.38 9.23
CA THR A 16 -4.90 16.38 8.66
C THR A 16 -5.25 16.62 7.21
N GLY A 17 -5.07 17.83 6.70
CA GLY A 17 -5.54 18.26 5.39
C GLY A 17 -7.05 18.41 5.28
N ALA A 18 -7.83 18.17 6.33
CA ALA A 18 -9.29 18.20 6.29
C ALA A 18 -9.86 19.63 6.09
N GLY A 19 -11.13 19.71 5.70
CA GLY A 19 -11.84 20.98 5.54
C GLY A 19 -11.86 21.81 6.83
N MET A 20 -11.78 23.13 6.72
CA MET A 20 -11.71 24.05 7.88
C MET A 20 -12.89 23.85 8.85
N MET A 21 -14.09 23.68 8.30
CA MET A 21 -15.30 23.46 9.10
C MET A 21 -15.33 22.08 9.75
N ASP A 22 -14.77 21.06 9.09
CA ASP A 22 -14.70 19.72 9.66
C ASP A 22 -13.69 19.69 10.81
N CYS A 23 -12.56 20.38 10.68
CA CYS A 23 -11.59 20.55 11.76
C CYS A 23 -12.22 21.25 12.97
N LYS A 24 -12.96 22.34 12.74
CA LYS A 24 -13.66 23.07 13.82
C LYS A 24 -14.71 22.19 14.51
N LYS A 25 -15.50 21.43 13.74
CA LYS A 25 -16.51 20.51 14.29
C LYS A 25 -15.85 19.38 15.08
N ALA A 26 -14.78 18.78 14.56
CA ALA A 26 -14.04 17.74 15.24
C ALA A 26 -13.46 18.22 16.57
N LEU A 27 -12.87 19.43 16.61
CA LEU A 27 -12.39 20.03 17.87
C LEU A 27 -13.52 20.36 18.85
N THR A 28 -14.71 20.71 18.34
CA THR A 28 -15.88 20.93 19.19
C THR A 28 -16.36 19.61 19.81
N GLU A 29 -16.42 18.54 19.03
CA GLU A 29 -16.81 17.20 19.49
C GLU A 29 -15.75 16.57 20.43
N ALA A 30 -14.48 16.90 20.22
CA ALA A 30 -13.37 16.45 21.03
C ALA A 30 -13.10 17.32 22.28
N ASP A 31 -13.91 18.36 22.52
CA ASP A 31 -13.69 19.35 23.58
C ASP A 31 -12.27 19.93 23.59
N GLY A 32 -11.75 20.24 22.40
CA GLY A 32 -10.41 20.79 22.19
C GLY A 32 -9.26 19.76 22.17
N ASP A 33 -9.53 18.49 22.44
CA ASP A 33 -8.51 17.42 22.37
C ASP A 33 -8.09 17.14 20.92
N MET A 34 -6.83 17.48 20.60
CA MET A 34 -6.30 17.38 19.24
C MET A 34 -6.24 15.94 18.71
N ASP A 35 -5.84 14.97 19.54
CA ASP A 35 -5.65 13.60 19.07
C ASP A 35 -6.99 12.87 18.92
N LYS A 36 -7.95 13.18 19.81
CA LYS A 36 -9.35 12.78 19.60
C LYS A 36 -9.94 13.43 18.35
N ALA A 37 -9.68 14.72 18.11
CA ALA A 37 -10.17 15.39 16.90
C ALA A 37 -9.60 14.77 15.61
N VAL A 38 -8.31 14.37 15.60
CA VAL A 38 -7.71 13.61 14.49
C VAL A 38 -8.45 12.28 14.28
N THR A 39 -8.76 11.56 15.36
CA THR A 39 -9.50 10.29 15.29
C THR A 39 -10.91 10.49 14.70
N ILE A 40 -11.64 11.50 15.18
CA ILE A 40 -12.97 11.86 14.65
C ILE A 40 -12.91 12.19 13.16
N LEU A 41 -11.89 12.94 12.72
CA LEU A 41 -11.71 13.28 11.31
C LEU A 41 -11.41 12.04 10.46
N ARG A 42 -10.62 11.09 10.96
CA ARG A 42 -10.36 9.82 10.27
C ARG A 42 -11.64 8.99 10.11
N GLU A 43 -12.44 8.86 11.15
CA GLU A 43 -13.72 8.15 11.11
C GLU A 43 -14.71 8.81 10.13
N LYS A 44 -14.83 10.13 10.17
CA LYS A 44 -15.67 10.90 9.23
C LYS A 44 -15.17 10.81 7.79
N GLY A 45 -13.85 10.79 7.59
CA GLY A 45 -13.21 10.58 6.30
C GLY A 45 -13.57 9.21 5.73
N ALA A 46 -13.48 8.15 6.54
CA ALA A 46 -13.90 6.80 6.15
C ALA A 46 -15.39 6.73 5.78
N ALA A 47 -16.26 7.36 6.57
CA ALA A 47 -17.69 7.43 6.25
C ALA A 47 -17.96 8.19 4.94
N THR A 48 -17.20 9.26 4.67
CA THR A 48 -17.30 10.04 3.43
C THR A 48 -16.85 9.22 2.23
N ALA A 49 -15.73 8.53 2.32
CA ALA A 49 -15.24 7.64 1.27
C ALA A 49 -16.22 6.50 1.00
N ALA A 50 -16.79 5.87 2.04
CA ALA A 50 -17.80 4.83 1.89
C ALA A 50 -19.05 5.31 1.14
N LYS A 51 -19.56 6.51 1.46
CA LYS A 51 -20.71 7.13 0.73
C LYS A 51 -20.39 7.42 -0.74
N LYS A 52 -19.11 7.59 -1.08
CA LYS A 52 -18.65 7.90 -2.44
C LYS A 52 -18.20 6.67 -3.21
N ALA A 53 -18.03 5.51 -2.57
CA ALA A 53 -17.48 4.30 -3.19
C ALA A 53 -18.27 3.84 -4.43
N GLY A 54 -19.59 4.01 -4.44
CA GLY A 54 -20.46 3.67 -5.58
C GLY A 54 -20.46 4.67 -6.74
N ARG A 55 -19.77 5.81 -6.61
CA ARG A 55 -19.71 6.82 -7.68
C ARG A 55 -18.82 6.36 -8.82
N VAL A 56 -19.14 6.82 -10.03
CA VAL A 56 -18.29 6.63 -11.20
C VAL A 56 -17.16 7.65 -11.14
N ALA A 57 -15.91 7.17 -11.16
CA ALA A 57 -14.70 7.99 -11.24
C ALA A 57 -14.03 7.64 -12.58
N ALA A 58 -14.32 8.42 -13.62
CA ALA A 58 -13.86 8.17 -14.99
C ALA A 58 -12.78 9.17 -15.46
N GLU A 59 -12.56 10.24 -14.69
CA GLU A 59 -11.44 11.17 -14.89
C GLU A 59 -10.24 10.72 -14.05
N GLY A 60 -9.08 11.36 -14.20
CA GLY A 60 -7.90 11.06 -13.40
C GLY A 60 -6.58 11.26 -14.14
N ILE A 61 -5.55 10.56 -13.67
CA ILE A 61 -4.22 10.58 -14.29
C ILE A 61 -3.61 9.17 -14.35
N VAL A 62 -2.76 8.95 -15.35
CA VAL A 62 -1.81 7.85 -15.36
C VAL A 62 -0.45 8.43 -14.95
N GLU A 63 0.02 8.05 -13.77
CA GLU A 63 1.33 8.46 -13.26
C GLU A 63 2.39 7.43 -13.66
N SER A 64 3.55 7.93 -14.10
CA SER A 64 4.70 7.12 -14.46
C SER A 64 5.88 7.39 -13.55
N TYR A 65 6.54 6.35 -13.07
CA TYR A 65 7.75 6.48 -12.26
C TYR A 65 8.85 5.53 -12.72
N ILE A 66 10.05 6.08 -12.94
CA ILE A 66 11.24 5.33 -13.36
C ILE A 66 12.30 5.45 -12.26
N HIS A 67 12.81 4.32 -11.79
CA HIS A 67 13.76 4.26 -10.69
C HIS A 67 15.09 3.62 -11.10
N MET A 68 16.15 3.99 -10.37
CA MET A 68 17.52 3.45 -10.54
C MET A 68 18.03 3.44 -11.99
N GLY A 69 17.80 4.52 -12.74
CA GLY A 69 18.27 4.64 -14.13
C GLY A 69 17.57 3.67 -15.10
N GLY A 70 16.31 3.32 -14.85
CA GLY A 70 15.51 2.46 -15.75
C GLY A 70 15.46 0.99 -15.36
N LYS A 71 15.98 0.62 -14.17
CA LYS A 71 15.90 -0.78 -13.69
C LYS A 71 14.52 -1.15 -13.16
N ILE A 72 13.75 -0.17 -12.70
CA ILE A 72 12.35 -0.37 -12.28
C ILE A 72 11.50 0.70 -12.96
N GLY A 73 10.36 0.30 -13.50
CA GLY A 73 9.37 1.20 -14.09
C GLY A 73 7.97 0.89 -13.58
N VAL A 74 7.20 1.92 -13.26
CA VAL A 74 5.81 1.82 -12.81
C VAL A 74 4.93 2.71 -13.65
N LEU A 75 3.76 2.19 -14.04
CA LEU A 75 2.62 2.99 -14.52
C LEU A 75 1.43 2.68 -13.61
N VAL A 76 0.78 3.71 -13.07
CA VAL A 76 -0.41 3.56 -12.23
C VAL A 76 -1.51 4.50 -12.71
N GLU A 77 -2.71 3.95 -12.88
CA GLU A 77 -3.92 4.71 -13.19
C GLU A 77 -4.67 5.01 -11.89
N VAL A 78 -4.86 6.29 -11.60
CA VAL A 78 -5.63 6.77 -10.45
C VAL A 78 -6.78 7.61 -10.97
N ASN A 79 -8.01 7.26 -10.57
CA ASN A 79 -9.22 7.95 -11.01
C ASN A 79 -9.80 8.89 -9.95
N CYS A 80 -10.48 9.94 -10.42
CA CYS A 80 -11.37 10.83 -9.68
C CYS A 80 -12.67 11.11 -10.46
N GLU A 81 -13.57 11.93 -9.91
CA GLU A 81 -14.86 12.24 -10.55
C GLU A 81 -14.70 13.34 -11.61
N THR A 82 -13.81 14.33 -11.40
CA THR A 82 -13.64 15.48 -12.31
C THR A 82 -12.18 15.75 -12.71
N ASP A 83 -12.00 16.42 -13.84
CA ASP A 83 -10.68 16.85 -14.34
C ASP A 83 -10.04 17.94 -13.47
N PHE A 84 -10.85 18.74 -12.76
CA PHE A 84 -10.39 19.72 -11.79
C PHE A 84 -9.61 19.07 -10.64
N VAL A 85 -10.13 17.98 -10.07
CA VAL A 85 -9.41 17.22 -9.04
C VAL A 85 -8.17 16.54 -9.60
N ALA A 86 -8.24 15.97 -10.82
CA ALA A 86 -7.10 15.35 -11.48
C ALA A 86 -5.90 16.31 -11.65
N LYS A 87 -6.17 17.62 -11.79
CA LYS A 87 -5.14 18.66 -11.95
C LYS A 87 -4.59 19.20 -10.62
N SER A 88 -5.20 18.88 -9.48
CA SER A 88 -4.79 19.36 -8.16
C SER A 88 -3.48 18.73 -7.69
N ASP A 89 -2.69 19.47 -6.91
CA ASP A 89 -1.42 18.97 -6.36
C ASP A 89 -1.64 17.82 -5.39
N ASP A 90 -2.73 17.84 -4.60
CA ASP A 90 -3.06 16.76 -3.68
C ASP A 90 -3.27 15.43 -4.40
N PHE A 91 -3.97 15.44 -5.53
CA PHE A 91 -4.22 14.24 -6.32
C PHE A 91 -2.95 13.75 -7.05
N LYS A 92 -2.18 14.67 -7.63
CA LYS A 92 -0.90 14.34 -8.30
C LYS A 92 0.12 13.77 -7.32
N ASN A 93 0.25 14.37 -6.14
CA ASN A 93 1.14 13.88 -5.09
C ASN A 93 0.71 12.49 -4.60
N PHE A 94 -0.59 12.24 -4.44
CA PHE A 94 -1.10 10.92 -4.10
C PHE A 94 -0.72 9.87 -5.16
N ALA A 95 -0.96 10.15 -6.45
CA ALA A 95 -0.62 9.22 -7.52
C ALA A 95 0.90 8.95 -7.59
N HIS A 96 1.71 9.99 -7.43
CA HIS A 96 3.17 9.87 -7.36
C HIS A 96 3.63 8.99 -6.20
N ASP A 97 3.08 9.22 -5.00
CA ASP A 97 3.39 8.44 -3.81
C ASP A 97 2.97 6.98 -3.94
N VAL A 98 1.83 6.72 -4.60
CA VAL A 98 1.40 5.36 -4.95
C VAL A 98 2.39 4.71 -5.94
N ALA A 99 2.88 5.44 -6.94
CA ALA A 99 3.88 4.92 -7.88
C ALA A 99 5.20 4.55 -7.18
N LEU A 100 5.66 5.39 -6.24
CA LEU A 100 6.82 5.13 -5.38
C LEU A 100 6.63 3.90 -4.50
N GLN A 101 5.45 3.77 -3.89
CA GLN A 101 5.07 2.60 -3.08
C GLN A 101 5.15 1.33 -3.93
N ILE A 102 4.51 1.32 -5.10
CA ILE A 102 4.50 0.15 -6.00
C ILE A 102 5.94 -0.24 -6.40
N ALA A 103 6.76 0.75 -6.77
CA ALA A 103 8.14 0.49 -7.17
C ALA A 103 8.94 -0.22 -6.07
N SER A 104 8.72 0.19 -4.82
CA SER A 104 9.48 -0.25 -3.64
C SER A 104 8.95 -1.56 -3.05
N MET A 105 7.63 -1.69 -2.91
CA MET A 105 6.98 -2.75 -2.13
C MET A 105 6.44 -3.90 -2.99
N LYS A 106 6.49 -3.76 -4.32
CA LYS A 106 6.18 -4.83 -5.28
C LYS A 106 4.82 -5.53 -5.08
N PRO A 107 3.71 -4.80 -4.84
CA PRO A 107 2.39 -5.43 -4.82
C PRO A 107 2.09 -6.09 -6.16
N THR A 108 1.27 -7.14 -6.16
CA THR A 108 0.84 -7.86 -7.36
C THR A 108 -0.59 -7.52 -7.77
N CYS A 109 -1.39 -6.97 -6.85
CA CYS A 109 -2.75 -6.50 -7.12
C CYS A 109 -3.07 -5.20 -6.35
N VAL A 110 -4.19 -4.56 -6.70
CA VAL A 110 -4.62 -3.33 -6.01
C VAL A 110 -5.25 -3.70 -4.66
N ALA A 111 -6.23 -4.60 -4.67
CA ALA A 111 -7.04 -4.94 -3.50
C ALA A 111 -7.15 -6.46 -3.30
N ILE A 112 -7.64 -6.88 -2.12
CA ILE A 112 -7.82 -8.31 -1.80
C ILE A 112 -8.81 -8.96 -2.77
N GLU A 113 -9.82 -8.21 -3.21
CA GLU A 113 -10.86 -8.67 -4.12
C GLU A 113 -10.33 -9.00 -5.53
N ASP A 114 -9.13 -8.52 -5.87
CA ASP A 114 -8.46 -8.83 -7.14
C ASP A 114 -7.72 -10.19 -7.11
N LEU A 115 -7.59 -10.82 -5.94
CA LEU A 115 -6.92 -12.11 -5.79
C LEU A 115 -7.84 -13.28 -6.19
N ASP A 116 -7.25 -14.34 -6.75
CA ASP A 116 -7.96 -15.60 -6.93
C ASP A 116 -8.26 -16.23 -5.57
N ALA A 117 -9.54 -16.28 -5.21
CA ALA A 117 -10.02 -16.88 -3.96
C ALA A 117 -9.53 -18.33 -3.79
N LYS A 118 -9.37 -19.09 -4.88
CA LYS A 118 -8.85 -20.47 -4.80
C LYS A 118 -7.38 -20.50 -4.41
N ALA A 119 -6.57 -19.58 -4.94
CA ALA A 119 -5.16 -19.47 -4.59
C ALA A 119 -4.98 -19.06 -3.12
N VAL A 120 -5.83 -18.14 -2.62
CA VAL A 120 -5.82 -17.72 -1.21
C VAL A 120 -6.20 -18.86 -0.27
N GLU A 121 -7.24 -19.64 -0.59
CA GLU A 121 -7.64 -20.79 0.22
C GLU A 121 -6.60 -21.92 0.18
N LEU A 122 -5.96 -22.14 -0.96
CA LEU A 122 -4.83 -23.06 -1.05
C LEU A 122 -3.68 -22.62 -0.14
N GLU A 123 -3.32 -21.34 -0.13
CA GLU A 123 -2.29 -20.80 0.76
C GLU A 123 -2.66 -20.95 2.24
N ARG A 124 -3.94 -20.76 2.58
CA ARG A 124 -4.50 -20.99 3.92
C ARG A 124 -4.34 -22.45 4.34
N GLU A 125 -4.67 -23.40 3.47
CA GLU A 125 -4.51 -24.83 3.71
C GLU A 125 -3.03 -25.21 3.88
N ILE A 126 -2.14 -24.64 3.07
CA ILE A 126 -0.69 -24.85 3.19
C ILE A 126 -0.21 -24.45 4.59
N TYR A 127 -0.57 -23.25 5.06
CA TYR A 127 -0.18 -22.80 6.41
C TYR A 127 -0.78 -23.66 7.53
N LYS A 128 -2.04 -24.11 7.36
CA LYS A 128 -2.68 -25.01 8.32
C LYS A 128 -1.96 -26.35 8.39
N ASN A 129 -1.64 -26.95 7.25
CA ASN A 129 -0.94 -28.23 7.17
C ASN A 129 0.49 -28.14 7.72
N GLN A 130 1.19 -27.04 7.43
CA GLN A 130 2.51 -26.78 8.04
C GLN A 130 2.44 -26.74 9.57
N ALA A 131 1.46 -26.04 10.13
CA ALA A 131 1.29 -25.93 11.58
C ALA A 131 0.87 -27.26 12.24
N LEU A 132 0.12 -28.10 11.54
CA LEU A 132 -0.27 -29.44 12.00
C LEU A 132 0.88 -30.45 11.94
N ALA A 133 1.81 -30.27 11.00
CA ALA A 133 2.98 -31.13 10.82
C ALA A 133 4.11 -30.84 11.83
N GLU A 134 3.99 -29.81 12.66
CA GLU A 134 4.98 -29.50 13.70
C GLU A 134 5.03 -30.63 14.75
N PRO A 135 6.21 -30.97 15.33
CA PRO A 135 6.37 -32.10 16.27
C PRO A 135 5.48 -32.05 17.52
N LYS A 136 4.96 -30.87 17.88
CA LYS A 136 3.98 -30.65 18.95
C LYS A 136 2.94 -29.64 18.45
N PRO A 137 1.92 -30.09 17.69
CA PRO A 137 0.96 -29.18 17.10
C PRO A 137 0.14 -28.50 18.20
N LYS A 138 -0.09 -27.19 18.02
CA LYS A 138 -0.96 -26.42 18.93
C LYS A 138 -2.42 -26.86 18.74
N PRO A 139 -3.31 -26.56 19.71
CA PRO A 139 -4.74 -26.76 19.53
C PRO A 139 -5.27 -26.05 18.27
N LEU A 140 -6.27 -26.65 17.61
CA LEU A 140 -6.79 -26.20 16.32
C LEU A 140 -7.19 -24.72 16.28
N ASN A 141 -7.84 -24.23 17.34
CA ASN A 141 -8.22 -22.82 17.47
C ASN A 141 -7.03 -21.85 17.49
N ILE A 142 -5.85 -22.29 17.96
CA ILE A 142 -4.62 -21.51 17.93
C ILE A 142 -3.99 -21.57 16.53
N ILE A 143 -4.03 -22.73 15.89
CA ILE A 143 -3.57 -22.89 14.51
C ILE A 143 -4.37 -21.99 13.56
N GLU A 144 -5.70 -21.96 13.69
CA GLU A 144 -6.57 -21.09 12.88
C GLU A 144 -6.19 -19.61 13.02
N LYS A 145 -6.00 -19.13 14.25
CA LYS A 145 -5.54 -17.75 14.51
C LYS A 145 -4.14 -17.48 13.94
N MET A 146 -3.25 -18.46 13.98
CA MET A 146 -1.91 -18.33 13.38
C MET A 146 -1.99 -18.25 11.85
N VAL A 147 -2.82 -19.07 11.24
CA VAL A 147 -3.06 -19.06 9.78
C VAL A 147 -3.67 -17.73 9.37
N ASP A 148 -4.67 -17.21 10.10
CA ASP A 148 -5.23 -15.88 9.84
C ASP A 148 -4.16 -14.79 9.89
N GLY A 149 -3.28 -14.83 10.89
CA GLY A 149 -2.15 -13.89 10.98
C GLY A 149 -1.20 -13.98 9.77
N ARG A 150 -0.91 -15.19 9.27
CA ARG A 150 -0.09 -15.39 8.07
C ARG A 150 -0.78 -14.89 6.80
N ILE A 151 -2.08 -15.13 6.67
CA ILE A 151 -2.88 -14.63 5.54
C ILE A 151 -2.95 -13.10 5.56
N GLN A 152 -3.11 -12.48 6.73
CA GLN A 152 -3.04 -11.02 6.84
C GLN A 152 -1.68 -10.48 6.42
N LYS A 153 -0.58 -11.15 6.79
CA LYS A 153 0.76 -10.78 6.33
C LYS A 153 0.89 -10.92 4.81
N TYR A 154 0.36 -12.01 4.25
CA TYR A 154 0.33 -12.23 2.81
C TYR A 154 -0.38 -11.08 2.08
N TYR A 155 -1.57 -10.66 2.56
CA TYR A 155 -2.27 -9.50 2.00
C TYR A 155 -1.45 -8.21 2.07
N LYS A 156 -0.77 -7.96 3.19
CA LYS A 156 0.14 -6.80 3.31
C LYS A 156 1.33 -6.85 2.35
N GLU A 157 1.73 -8.02 1.87
CA GLU A 157 2.82 -8.16 0.91
C GLU A 157 2.31 -7.97 -0.52
N VAL A 158 1.16 -8.56 -0.87
CA VAL A 158 0.68 -8.66 -2.25
C VAL A 158 -0.34 -7.60 -2.67
N CYS A 159 -1.16 -7.09 -1.74
CA CYS A 159 -2.23 -6.13 -2.03
C CYS A 159 -1.78 -4.71 -1.72
N LEU A 160 -1.72 -3.84 -2.73
CA LEU A 160 -1.31 -2.45 -2.58
C LEU A 160 -2.10 -1.70 -1.50
N LEU A 161 -3.43 -1.85 -1.46
CA LEU A 161 -4.29 -1.15 -0.50
C LEU A 161 -4.03 -1.56 0.97
N GLU A 162 -3.54 -2.77 1.19
CA GLU A 162 -3.29 -3.32 2.53
C GLU A 162 -1.86 -3.04 3.02
N GLN A 163 -0.96 -2.63 2.12
CA GLN A 163 0.40 -2.26 2.47
C GLN A 163 0.45 -1.04 3.39
N ASP A 164 1.39 -1.09 4.34
CA ASP A 164 1.76 0.07 5.15
C ASP A 164 2.43 1.12 4.22
N PHE A 165 2.03 2.38 4.38
CA PHE A 165 2.49 3.46 3.54
C PHE A 165 3.92 3.87 3.91
N PHE A 166 4.84 3.86 2.95
CA PHE A 166 6.27 4.06 3.24
C PHE A 166 6.61 5.40 3.91
N LYS A 167 5.84 6.47 3.67
CA LYS A 167 6.07 7.78 4.32
C LYS A 167 5.46 7.89 5.72
N ASP A 168 4.53 7.01 6.05
CA ASP A 168 3.85 6.99 7.35
C ASP A 168 3.39 5.55 7.62
N PRO A 169 4.30 4.70 8.16
CA PRO A 169 3.99 3.29 8.41
C PRO A 169 2.85 3.05 9.43
N GLY A 170 2.37 4.11 10.10
CA GLY A 170 1.19 4.05 10.95
C GLY A 170 -0.14 3.99 10.18
N LYS A 171 -0.10 4.11 8.85
CA LYS A 171 -1.29 4.02 7.99
C LYS A 171 -1.08 3.15 6.76
N THR A 172 -2.15 2.56 6.26
CA THR A 172 -2.13 1.81 4.99
C THR A 172 -2.37 2.72 3.79
N ILE A 173 -2.08 2.24 2.58
CA ILE A 173 -2.42 2.96 1.34
C ILE A 173 -3.94 3.19 1.23
N LYS A 174 -4.78 2.25 1.68
CA LYS A 174 -6.24 2.42 1.73
C LYS A 174 -6.66 3.58 2.62
N GLN A 175 -6.01 3.72 3.78
CA GLN A 175 -6.26 4.84 4.68
C GLN A 175 -5.79 6.15 4.06
N TYR A 176 -4.63 6.16 3.39
CA TYR A 176 -4.17 7.35 2.68
C TYR A 176 -5.11 7.74 1.53
N GLN A 177 -5.59 6.78 0.72
CA GLN A 177 -6.61 7.03 -0.31
C GLN A 177 -7.91 7.61 0.28
N THR A 178 -8.31 7.13 1.47
CA THR A 178 -9.48 7.62 2.20
C THR A 178 -9.30 9.06 2.68
N GLU A 179 -8.12 9.38 3.22
CA GLU A 179 -7.75 10.75 3.62
C GLU A 179 -7.79 11.70 2.42
N VAL A 180 -7.23 11.29 1.27
CA VAL A 180 -7.26 12.09 0.04
C VAL A 180 -8.69 12.24 -0.48
N THR A 181 -9.50 11.18 -0.49
CA THR A 181 -10.93 11.21 -0.86
C THR A 181 -11.70 12.23 0.00
N ALA A 182 -11.47 12.24 1.32
CA ALA A 182 -12.10 13.19 2.22
C ALA A 182 -11.63 14.62 1.97
N LYS A 183 -10.34 14.80 1.66
CA LYS A 183 -9.73 16.11 1.39
C LYS A 183 -10.21 16.74 0.08
N VAL A 184 -10.22 15.98 -1.01
CA VAL A 184 -10.63 16.47 -2.34
C VAL A 184 -12.15 16.48 -2.50
N GLY A 185 -12.88 15.74 -1.68
CA GLY A 185 -14.34 15.70 -1.71
C GLY A 185 -14.91 14.92 -2.89
N GLU A 186 -14.12 14.11 -3.57
CA GLU A 186 -14.50 13.23 -4.68
C GLU A 186 -13.97 11.81 -4.42
N LYS A 187 -14.62 10.79 -5.00
CA LYS A 187 -14.09 9.43 -4.99
C LYS A 187 -12.71 9.43 -5.63
N VAL A 188 -11.70 8.97 -4.89
CA VAL A 188 -10.37 8.65 -5.43
C VAL A 188 -10.20 7.15 -5.40
N ALA A 189 -9.75 6.57 -6.52
CA ALA A 189 -9.54 5.13 -6.64
C ALA A 189 -8.26 4.83 -7.42
N ILE A 190 -7.41 3.96 -6.87
CA ILE A 190 -6.34 3.33 -7.64
C ILE A 190 -6.99 2.23 -8.49
N ARG A 191 -6.90 2.34 -9.81
CA ARG A 191 -7.67 1.48 -10.73
C ARG A 191 -6.92 0.23 -11.15
N ARG A 192 -5.64 0.41 -11.49
CA ARG A 192 -4.70 -0.62 -11.93
C ARG A 192 -3.29 -0.05 -11.95
N PHE A 193 -2.32 -0.93 -11.92
CA PHE A 193 -0.94 -0.58 -12.16
C PHE A 193 -0.22 -1.70 -12.89
N VAL A 194 0.96 -1.37 -13.37
CA VAL A 194 1.95 -2.33 -13.86
C VAL A 194 3.31 -1.89 -13.33
N ARG A 195 4.10 -2.88 -12.91
CA ARG A 195 5.47 -2.70 -12.44
C ARG A 195 6.38 -3.60 -13.28
N TYR A 196 7.48 -3.04 -13.75
CA TYR A 196 8.55 -3.76 -14.43
C TYR A 196 9.81 -3.69 -13.59
N GLU A 197 10.54 -4.81 -13.51
CA GLU A 197 11.90 -4.86 -12.97
C GLU A 197 12.84 -5.55 -13.96
N MET A 198 13.98 -4.91 -14.23
CA MET A 198 14.94 -5.38 -15.22
C MET A 198 15.51 -6.75 -14.83
N GLY A 199 15.32 -7.74 -15.70
CA GLY A 199 15.78 -9.11 -15.48
C GLY A 199 14.84 -9.96 -14.62
N GLU A 200 13.66 -9.45 -14.26
CA GLU A 200 12.62 -10.24 -13.63
C GLU A 200 12.26 -11.46 -14.49
N GLY A 201 12.22 -12.64 -13.88
CA GLY A 201 11.93 -13.91 -14.56
C GLY A 201 13.07 -14.48 -15.42
N ILE A 202 14.26 -13.85 -15.44
CA ILE A 202 15.42 -14.37 -16.18
C ILE A 202 16.42 -15.00 -15.21
N GLU A 203 16.68 -16.31 -15.36
CA GLU A 203 17.80 -16.95 -14.68
C GLU A 203 19.11 -16.39 -15.23
N LYS A 204 19.85 -15.67 -14.39
CA LYS A 204 21.20 -15.24 -14.74
C LYS A 204 22.12 -16.46 -14.77
N ARG A 205 22.84 -16.61 -15.88
CA ARG A 205 23.90 -17.62 -16.01
C ARG A 205 24.87 -17.44 -14.84
N LYS A 206 24.98 -18.48 -13.99
CA LYS A 206 26.05 -18.56 -12.98
C LYS A 206 27.30 -19.05 -13.69
N ASP A 207 28.10 -18.12 -14.19
CA ASP A 207 29.44 -18.47 -14.65
C ASP A 207 30.27 -18.81 -13.41
N ASP A 208 30.68 -20.07 -13.26
CA ASP A 208 31.57 -20.51 -12.19
C ASP A 208 33.01 -20.19 -12.56
N TYR A 209 33.35 -18.90 -12.50
CA TYR A 209 34.70 -18.42 -12.78
C TYR A 209 35.75 -19.12 -11.91
N LEU A 210 35.40 -19.56 -10.69
CA LEU A 210 36.31 -20.27 -9.78
C LEU A 210 36.51 -21.72 -10.21
N GLY A 211 35.45 -22.41 -10.65
CA GLY A 211 35.54 -23.73 -11.26
C GLY A 211 36.38 -23.71 -12.55
N GLU A 212 36.19 -22.71 -13.40
CA GLU A 212 36.96 -22.55 -14.64
C GLU A 212 38.45 -22.27 -14.37
N ILE A 213 38.77 -21.43 -13.38
CA ILE A 213 40.16 -21.19 -12.96
C ILE A 213 40.78 -22.47 -12.38
N SER A 214 40.03 -23.20 -11.56
CA SER A 214 40.50 -24.44 -10.92
C SER A 214 40.77 -25.55 -11.94
N GLU A 215 39.89 -25.72 -12.93
CA GLU A 215 40.11 -26.65 -14.05
C GLU A 215 41.34 -26.27 -14.88
N ASN A 216 41.53 -24.98 -15.17
CA ASN A 216 42.66 -24.53 -15.97
C ASN A 216 43.99 -24.72 -15.23
N LEU A 217 44.05 -24.46 -13.92
CA LEU A 217 45.23 -24.74 -13.10
C LEU A 217 45.54 -26.25 -13.03
N ALA A 218 44.52 -27.11 -12.92
CA ALA A 218 44.70 -28.56 -12.93
C ALA A 218 45.23 -29.06 -14.29
N LYS A 219 44.73 -28.51 -15.40
CA LYS A 219 45.23 -28.82 -16.77
C LYS A 219 46.67 -28.37 -16.98
N MET A 220 47.10 -27.26 -16.35
CA MET A 220 48.50 -26.80 -16.40
C MET A 220 49.45 -27.68 -15.59
N GLN A 221 48.99 -28.27 -14.48
CA GLN A 221 49.79 -29.19 -13.65
C GLN A 221 49.91 -30.60 -14.24
N GLN A 222 49.02 -31.02 -15.14
CA GLN A 222 49.11 -32.30 -15.83
C GLN A 222 49.98 -32.28 -17.10
N ASN A 223 50.31 -31.09 -17.62
CA ASN A 223 51.08 -30.90 -18.85
C ASN A 223 52.52 -30.39 -18.62
N GLY A 224 53.01 -30.40 -17.38
CA GLY A 224 54.40 -30.07 -17.02
C GLY A 224 55.09 -31.23 -16.33
#